data_AF-A0A4Q3VB10-F1
#
_entry.id   AF-A0A4Q3VB10-F1
#
_cell.length_a   1.000
_cell.length_b   1.000
_cell.length_c   1.000
_cell.angle_alpha   90.00
_cell.angle_beta   90.00
_cell.angle_gamma   90.00
#
_symmetry.space_group_name_H-M   'P 1'
#
loop_
_entity.id
_entity.type
_entity.pdbx_description
1 polymer ?
#
loop_
_entity_poly.entity_id
_entity_poly.type
_entity_poly.pdbx_seq_one_letter_code
_entity_poly.pdbx_strand_id
1 'polypeptide(L)'
;TDMAAFAKDRPGLHLEFKMLSVALHYRQAPQFTQEVLAFGRRLAWATGMKLQEGRMVVELRSPGSDKGDTVRAFMAQAPFAGATPVFVGDDVTDEDGFAAAADLGGFGVLVGERRDTWARAHLRDVTAVLAWLENGLEAGELAAP
;
A
#
# COMPACT_ATOMS: atom_id res chain seq x y z
N THR A 1 9.40 -18.11 15.92
CA THR A 1 9.86 -16.98 15.07
C THR A 1 10.83 -16.14 15.87
N ASP A 2 11.78 -15.46 15.21
CA ASP A 2 12.80 -14.64 15.89
C ASP A 2 12.19 -13.58 16.82
N MET A 3 11.07 -12.96 16.43
CA MET A 3 10.33 -12.01 17.28
C MET A 3 9.77 -12.65 18.55
N ALA A 4 9.23 -13.88 18.47
CA ALA A 4 8.70 -14.57 19.64
C ALA A 4 9.81 -14.95 20.63
N ALA A 5 10.97 -15.36 20.14
CA ALA A 5 12.15 -15.60 20.98
C ALA A 5 12.65 -14.29 21.61
N PHE A 6 12.73 -13.21 20.84
CA PHE A 6 13.13 -11.90 21.33
C PHE A 6 12.23 -11.36 22.46
N ALA A 7 10.92 -11.57 22.33
CA ALA A 7 9.93 -11.15 23.34
C ALA A 7 9.94 -12.04 24.60
N LYS A 8 10.22 -13.34 24.46
CA LYS A 8 10.17 -14.31 25.57
C LYS A 8 11.08 -13.94 26.74
N ASP A 9 12.27 -13.42 26.46
CA ASP A 9 13.27 -13.09 27.47
C ASP A 9 13.15 -11.64 28.00
N ARG A 10 12.09 -10.92 27.61
CA ARG A 10 11.89 -9.50 27.93
C ARG A 10 10.47 -9.25 28.45
N PRO A 11 10.24 -9.41 29.76
CA PRO A 11 8.92 -9.20 30.38
C PRO A 11 8.35 -7.82 30.04
N GLY A 12 7.06 -7.78 29.68
CA GLY A 12 6.34 -6.56 29.30
C GLY A 12 6.43 -6.19 27.80
N LEU A 13 7.17 -6.96 26.99
CA LEU A 13 6.97 -6.96 25.54
C LEU A 13 5.74 -7.79 25.17
N HIS A 14 4.93 -7.28 24.25
CA HIS A 14 3.74 -7.97 23.75
C HIS A 14 3.77 -8.08 22.23
N LEU A 15 3.58 -9.30 21.74
CA LEU A 15 3.63 -9.62 20.33
C LEU A 15 2.23 -9.85 19.79
N GLU A 16 1.87 -9.14 18.74
CA GLU A 16 0.56 -9.19 18.08
C GLU A 16 0.74 -9.69 16.65
N PHE A 17 0.02 -10.74 16.29
CA PHE A 17 -0.03 -11.25 14.91
C PHE A 17 -1.25 -10.67 14.20
N LYS A 18 -1.01 -10.03 13.06
CA LYS A 18 -2.04 -9.51 12.16
C LYS A 18 -2.01 -10.31 10.86
N MET A 19 -3.03 -10.13 10.02
CA MET A 19 -3.19 -10.91 8.78
C MET A 19 -1.96 -10.85 7.85
N LEU A 20 -1.30 -9.69 7.76
CA LEU A 20 -0.17 -9.45 6.84
C LEU A 20 1.06 -8.79 7.54
N SER A 21 1.09 -8.81 8.86
CA SER A 21 2.14 -8.17 9.64
C SER A 21 2.24 -8.73 11.06
N VAL A 22 3.34 -8.43 11.74
CA VAL A 22 3.55 -8.75 13.14
C VAL A 22 4.01 -7.48 13.85
N ALA A 23 3.35 -7.14 14.95
CA ALA A 23 3.68 -5.98 15.77
C ALA A 23 4.29 -6.40 17.11
N LEU A 24 5.28 -5.65 17.57
CA LEU A 24 5.92 -5.81 18.87
C LEU A 24 5.72 -4.52 19.67
N HIS A 25 4.82 -4.60 20.65
CA HIS A 25 4.50 -3.53 21.58
C HIS A 25 5.45 -3.55 22.77
N TYR A 26 5.94 -2.39 23.17
CA TYR A 26 6.86 -2.21 24.30
C TYR A 26 6.36 -1.16 25.30
N ARG A 27 5.05 -0.85 25.28
CA ARG A 27 4.43 0.13 26.19
C ARG A 27 4.61 -0.24 27.66
N GLN A 28 4.55 -1.52 27.99
CA GLN A 28 4.72 -2.02 29.36
C GLN A 28 6.19 -2.26 29.72
N ALA A 29 7.12 -2.08 28.77
CA ALA A 29 8.55 -2.23 28.98
C ALA A 29 9.38 -1.20 28.19
N PRO A 30 9.20 0.11 28.47
CA PRO A 30 9.89 1.20 27.76
C PRO A 30 11.42 1.09 27.82
N GLN A 31 11.97 0.41 28.82
CA GLN A 31 13.42 0.17 28.95
C GLN A 31 14.01 -0.59 27.75
N PHE A 32 13.20 -1.35 27.01
CA PHE A 32 13.65 -2.11 25.82
C PHE A 32 13.54 -1.34 24.51
N THR A 33 13.17 -0.05 24.52
CA THR A 33 12.91 0.73 23.29
C THR A 33 14.04 0.62 22.26
N GLN A 34 15.29 0.84 22.69
CA GLN A 34 16.45 0.80 21.79
C GLN A 34 16.70 -0.61 21.24
N GLU A 35 16.53 -1.64 22.08
CA GLU A 35 16.69 -3.04 21.67
C GLU A 35 15.61 -3.45 20.66
N VAL A 36 14.36 -3.04 20.89
CA VAL A 36 13.22 -3.32 20.01
C VAL A 36 13.41 -2.66 18.64
N LEU A 37 13.81 -1.39 18.60
CA LEU A 37 14.10 -0.69 17.34
C LEU A 37 15.26 -1.34 16.58
N ALA A 38 16.36 -1.62 17.26
CA ALA A 38 17.52 -2.26 16.65
C ALA A 38 17.19 -3.66 16.13
N PHE A 39 16.41 -4.43 16.88
CA PHE A 39 15.94 -5.75 16.47
C PHE A 39 15.01 -5.67 15.26
N GLY A 40 14.02 -4.77 15.29
CA GLY A 40 13.11 -4.53 14.16
C GLY A 40 13.84 -4.16 12.88
N ARG A 41 14.84 -3.26 12.95
CA ARG A 41 15.66 -2.86 11.80
C ARG A 41 16.49 -4.01 11.24
N ARG A 42 17.14 -4.80 12.11
CA ARG A 42 17.90 -5.98 11.69
C ARG A 42 17.01 -7.01 11.00
N LEU A 43 15.83 -7.25 11.57
CA LEU A 43 14.92 -8.25 11.02
C LEU A 43 14.31 -7.78 9.69
N ALA A 44 13.93 -6.50 9.58
CA ALA A 44 13.51 -5.89 8.31
C ALA A 44 14.58 -6.03 7.21
N TRP A 45 15.84 -5.72 7.55
CA TRP A 45 16.96 -5.88 6.61
C TRP A 45 17.17 -7.34 6.20
N ALA A 46 17.15 -8.27 7.16
CA ALA A 46 17.42 -9.68 6.89
C ALA A 46 16.30 -10.37 6.08
N THR A 47 15.04 -9.91 6.21
CA THR A 47 13.88 -10.54 5.55
C THR A 47 13.36 -9.76 4.35
N GLY A 48 13.82 -8.54 4.13
CA GLY A 48 13.25 -7.63 3.13
C GLY A 48 11.88 -7.05 3.52
N MET A 49 11.43 -7.24 4.77
CA MET A 49 10.20 -6.66 5.29
C MET A 49 10.30 -5.16 5.51
N LYS A 50 9.16 -4.45 5.40
CA LYS A 50 9.08 -3.04 5.77
C LYS A 50 8.89 -2.92 7.28
N LEU A 51 9.72 -2.09 7.93
CA LEU A 51 9.56 -1.71 9.33
C LEU A 51 8.72 -0.44 9.42
N GLN A 52 7.67 -0.48 10.24
CA GLN A 52 6.84 0.68 10.57
C GLN A 52 6.97 0.96 12.07
N GLU A 53 7.47 2.13 12.43
CA GLU A 53 7.59 2.59 13.82
C GLU A 53 6.30 3.33 14.23
N GLY A 54 5.75 3.00 15.40
CA GLY A 54 4.55 3.62 15.96
C GLY A 54 4.74 3.98 17.43
N ARG A 55 3.68 4.51 18.07
CA ARG A 55 3.76 4.90 19.49
C ARG A 55 3.89 3.68 20.40
N MET A 56 5.12 3.40 20.82
CA MET A 56 5.49 2.26 21.67
C MET A 56 5.26 0.90 21.00
N VAL A 57 5.43 0.84 19.68
CA VAL A 57 5.27 -0.37 18.86
C VAL A 57 6.18 -0.31 17.64
N VAL A 58 6.73 -1.45 17.23
CA VAL A 58 7.30 -1.65 15.90
C VAL A 58 6.50 -2.72 15.17
N GLU A 59 6.16 -2.48 13.91
CA GLU A 59 5.42 -3.42 13.08
C GLU A 59 6.27 -3.82 11.87
N LEU A 60 6.51 -5.13 11.74
CA LEU A 60 7.08 -5.72 10.53
C LEU A 60 5.95 -6.20 9.67
N ARG A 61 5.87 -5.64 8.47
CA ARG A 61 4.93 -6.05 7.45
C ARG A 61 5.70 -6.66 6.29
N SER A 62 5.11 -7.66 5.63
CA SER A 62 5.60 -8.07 4.32
C SER A 62 5.81 -6.81 3.47
N PRO A 63 6.86 -6.74 2.63
CA PRO A 63 6.90 -5.71 1.61
C PRO A 63 5.63 -5.93 0.80
N GLY A 64 4.60 -5.13 1.11
CA GLY A 64 3.28 -5.36 0.58
C GLY A 64 3.36 -5.20 -0.92
N SER A 65 2.55 -5.96 -1.64
CA SER A 65 2.17 -5.57 -2.99
C SER A 65 1.67 -4.13 -2.89
N ASP A 66 2.36 -3.22 -3.55
CA ASP A 66 1.82 -1.88 -3.71
C ASP A 66 0.54 -1.96 -4.57
N LYS A 67 -0.16 -0.84 -4.70
CA LYS A 67 -1.39 -0.82 -5.51
C LYS A 67 -1.07 -1.19 -6.97
N GLY A 68 0.16 -0.96 -7.43
CA GLY A 68 0.64 -1.37 -8.74
C GLY A 68 0.76 -2.89 -8.91
N ASP A 69 1.36 -3.58 -7.94
CA ASP A 69 1.41 -5.05 -7.91
C ASP A 69 0.01 -5.67 -7.93
N THR A 70 -0.94 -5.04 -7.23
CA THR A 70 -2.34 -5.47 -7.26
C THR A 70 -2.95 -5.31 -8.66
N VAL A 71 -2.70 -4.18 -9.33
CA VAL A 71 -3.13 -3.96 -10.72
C VAL A 71 -2.54 -5.03 -11.64
N ARG A 72 -1.22 -5.27 -11.57
CA ARG A 72 -0.55 -6.29 -12.41
C ARG A 72 -1.13 -7.68 -12.16
N ALA A 73 -1.45 -8.02 -10.92
CA ALA A 73 -2.05 -9.30 -10.56
C ALA A 73 -3.46 -9.47 -11.15
N PHE A 74 -4.32 -8.45 -11.06
CA PHE A 74 -5.65 -8.49 -11.69
C PHE A 74 -5.53 -8.63 -13.21
N MET A 75 -4.68 -7.82 -13.84
CA MET A 75 -4.49 -7.82 -15.30
C MET A 75 -3.92 -9.14 -15.85
N ALA A 76 -3.36 -10.00 -15.00
CA ALA A 76 -2.93 -11.35 -15.37
C ALA A 76 -4.05 -12.40 -15.36
N GLN A 77 -5.26 -12.06 -14.91
CA GLN A 77 -6.37 -13.00 -14.67
C GLN A 77 -7.65 -12.56 -15.37
N ALA A 78 -8.48 -13.53 -15.79
CA ALA A 78 -9.81 -13.23 -16.31
C ALA A 78 -10.71 -12.60 -15.21
N PRO A 79 -11.60 -11.66 -15.54
CA PRO A 79 -11.90 -11.15 -16.89
C PRO A 79 -11.00 -10.00 -17.35
N PHE A 80 -9.99 -9.61 -16.57
CA PHE A 80 -9.15 -8.44 -16.83
C PHE A 80 -8.00 -8.70 -17.81
N ALA A 81 -7.62 -9.97 -17.99
CA ALA A 81 -6.59 -10.37 -18.94
C ALA A 81 -6.92 -9.86 -20.36
N GLY A 82 -6.05 -9.02 -20.91
CA GLY A 82 -6.21 -8.39 -22.23
C GLY A 82 -7.03 -7.09 -22.24
N ALA A 83 -7.55 -6.63 -21.09
CA ALA A 83 -8.18 -5.32 -20.97
C ALA A 83 -7.12 -4.20 -20.88
N THR A 84 -7.58 -2.94 -20.96
CA THR A 84 -6.75 -1.75 -20.71
C THR A 84 -7.07 -1.21 -19.30
N PRO A 85 -6.12 -1.16 -18.36
CA PRO A 85 -6.41 -0.74 -16.99
C PRO A 85 -6.57 0.78 -16.86
N VAL A 86 -7.61 1.21 -16.15
CA VAL A 86 -7.78 2.61 -15.74
C VAL A 86 -7.80 2.66 -14.22
N PHE A 87 -6.85 3.37 -13.63
CA PHE A 87 -6.70 3.45 -12.17
C PHE A 87 -7.11 4.85 -11.68
N VAL A 88 -8.00 4.93 -10.70
CA VAL A 88 -8.49 6.20 -10.13
C VAL A 88 -8.17 6.24 -8.64
N GLY A 89 -7.52 7.29 -8.17
CA GLY A 89 -7.08 7.41 -6.77
C GLY A 89 -6.78 8.84 -6.36
N ASP A 90 -6.71 9.11 -5.06
CA ASP A 90 -6.52 10.44 -4.47
C ASP A 90 -5.23 10.57 -3.66
N ASP A 91 -4.73 9.46 -3.11
CA ASP A 91 -3.66 9.46 -2.11
C ASP A 91 -2.29 9.15 -2.73
N VAL A 92 -1.20 9.52 -2.05
CA VAL A 92 0.18 9.24 -2.46
C VAL A 92 0.42 7.74 -2.62
N THR A 93 -0.34 6.91 -1.90
CA THR A 93 -0.28 5.44 -2.05
C THR A 93 -0.82 4.92 -3.39
N ASP A 94 -1.54 5.75 -4.16
CA ASP A 94 -2.09 5.41 -5.48
C ASP A 94 -1.08 5.57 -6.62
N GLU A 95 0.06 6.21 -6.36
CA GLU A 95 1.08 6.44 -7.39
C GLU A 95 1.54 5.11 -8.03
N ASP A 96 1.83 4.09 -7.23
CA ASP A 96 2.21 2.77 -7.75
C ASP A 96 1.10 2.17 -8.66
N GLY A 97 -0.17 2.44 -8.35
CA GLY A 97 -1.31 2.07 -9.18
C GLY A 97 -1.35 2.82 -10.51
N PHE A 98 -1.09 4.13 -10.50
CA PHE A 98 -1.01 4.95 -11.71
C PHE A 98 0.13 4.50 -12.63
N ALA A 99 1.32 4.25 -12.08
CA ALA A 99 2.45 3.76 -12.85
C ALA A 99 2.18 2.38 -13.45
N ALA A 100 1.63 1.45 -12.68
CA ALA A 100 1.29 0.13 -13.20
C ALA A 100 0.24 0.19 -14.32
N ALA A 101 -0.78 1.05 -14.19
CA ALA A 101 -1.76 1.25 -15.26
C ALA A 101 -1.11 1.78 -16.54
N ALA A 102 -0.20 2.76 -16.43
CA ALA A 102 0.54 3.30 -17.56
C ALA A 102 1.45 2.26 -18.23
N ASP A 103 2.21 1.48 -17.43
CA ASP A 103 3.09 0.41 -17.93
C ASP A 103 2.32 -0.65 -18.73
N LEU A 104 1.05 -0.89 -18.36
CA LEU A 104 0.16 -1.86 -18.99
C LEU A 104 -0.66 -1.27 -20.15
N GLY A 105 -0.32 -0.06 -20.62
CA GLY A 105 -0.94 0.59 -21.77
C GLY A 105 -2.22 1.37 -21.47
N GLY A 106 -2.56 1.50 -20.19
CA GLY A 106 -3.70 2.28 -19.70
C GLY A 106 -3.28 3.63 -19.12
N PHE A 107 -4.00 4.11 -18.11
CA PHE A 107 -3.69 5.38 -17.46
C PHE A 107 -4.22 5.51 -16.03
N GLY A 108 -3.57 6.37 -15.24
CA GLY A 108 -4.02 6.81 -13.93
C GLY A 108 -4.79 8.14 -13.98
N VAL A 109 -5.75 8.31 -13.08
CA VAL A 109 -6.54 9.54 -12.84
C VAL A 109 -6.40 9.95 -11.38
N LEU A 110 -5.79 11.11 -11.13
CA LEU A 110 -5.70 11.70 -9.80
C LEU A 110 -7.03 12.40 -9.45
N VAL A 111 -7.54 12.17 -8.25
CA VAL A 111 -8.73 12.84 -7.72
C VAL A 111 -8.34 13.82 -6.62
N GLY A 112 -8.90 15.03 -6.64
CA GLY A 112 -8.72 16.02 -5.58
C GLY A 112 -7.68 17.09 -5.90
N GLU A 113 -6.82 17.41 -4.94
CA GLU A 113 -5.82 18.46 -5.12
C GLU A 113 -4.73 18.07 -6.12
N ARG A 114 -4.34 19.02 -6.99
CA ARG A 114 -3.23 18.80 -7.92
C ARG A 114 -1.91 18.74 -7.16
N ARG A 115 -1.10 17.74 -7.49
CA ARG A 115 0.24 17.52 -6.97
C ARG A 115 1.10 16.84 -8.03
N ASP A 116 2.40 16.74 -7.78
CA ASP A 116 3.27 15.88 -8.58
C ASP A 116 2.75 14.43 -8.50
N THR A 117 2.49 13.83 -9.65
CA THR A 117 1.83 12.53 -9.77
C THR A 117 2.21 11.84 -11.07
N TRP A 118 2.16 10.51 -11.08
CA TRP A 118 2.25 9.66 -12.27
C TRP A 118 0.90 9.48 -12.99
N ALA A 119 -0.20 9.97 -12.41
CA ALA A 119 -1.48 10.01 -13.12
C ALA A 119 -1.41 10.89 -14.38
N ARG A 120 -2.03 10.42 -15.47
CA ARG A 120 -2.07 11.14 -16.75
C ARG A 120 -3.22 12.15 -16.81
N ALA A 121 -4.28 11.91 -16.04
CA ALA A 121 -5.47 12.76 -16.00
C ALA A 121 -5.81 13.17 -14.56
N HIS A 122 -6.69 14.16 -14.43
CA HIS A 122 -7.06 14.74 -13.14
C HIS A 122 -8.54 15.08 -13.08
N LEU A 123 -9.18 14.72 -11.98
CA LEU A 123 -10.54 15.10 -11.67
C LEU A 123 -10.60 15.80 -10.30
N ARG A 124 -11.38 16.87 -10.23
CA ARG A 124 -11.42 17.76 -9.04
C ARG A 124 -11.96 17.11 -7.78
N ASP A 125 -12.92 16.20 -7.90
CA ASP A 125 -13.63 15.59 -6.79
C ASP A 125 -14.37 14.32 -7.25
N VAL A 126 -15.00 13.63 -6.29
CA VAL A 126 -15.77 12.40 -6.55
C VAL A 126 -16.95 12.66 -7.49
N THR A 127 -17.59 13.83 -7.44
CA THR A 127 -18.70 14.16 -8.35
C THR A 127 -18.24 14.16 -9.80
N ALA A 128 -17.06 14.72 -10.08
CA ALA A 128 -16.47 14.70 -11.41
C ALA A 128 -16.10 13.28 -11.87
N VAL A 129 -15.66 12.40 -10.95
CA VAL A 129 -15.42 10.97 -11.24
C VAL A 129 -16.70 10.28 -11.68
N LEU A 130 -17.80 10.45 -10.93
CA LEU A 130 -19.06 9.81 -11.25
C LEU A 130 -19.61 10.26 -12.61
N ALA A 131 -19.61 11.57 -12.87
CA ALA A 131 -20.05 12.12 -14.15
C ALA A 131 -19.21 11.58 -15.33
N TRP A 132 -17.89 11.46 -15.14
CA TRP A 132 -17.02 10.89 -16.16
C TRP A 132 -17.30 9.40 -16.43
N LEU A 133 -17.51 8.60 -15.39
CA LEU A 133 -17.87 7.19 -15.52
C LEU A 133 -19.25 7.00 -16.19
N GLU A 134 -20.24 7.81 -15.83
CA GLU A 134 -21.57 7.81 -16.46
C GLU A 134 -21.47 8.09 -17.95
N ASN A 135 -20.75 9.14 -18.35
CA ASN A 135 -20.53 9.47 -19.76
C ASN A 135 -19.81 8.33 -20.52
N GLY A 136 -18.84 7.66 -19.88
CA GLY A 136 -18.15 6.52 -20.48
C GLY A 136 -19.06 5.30 -20.70
N LEU A 137 -19.99 5.05 -19.76
CA LEU A 137 -21.00 4.00 -19.91
C LEU A 137 -21.97 4.30 -21.07
N GLU A 138 -22.38 5.56 -21.22
CA GLU A 138 -23.25 5.98 -22.32
C GLU A 138 -22.54 5.90 -23.69
N ALA A 139 -21.25 6.26 -23.73
CA ALA A 139 -20.43 6.20 -24.95
C ALA A 139 -20.01 4.76 -25.33
N GLY A 140 -20.03 3.82 -24.38
CA GLY A 140 -19.51 2.45 -24.56
C GLY A 140 -17.98 2.37 -24.53
N GLU A 141 -17.29 3.45 -24.15
CA GLU A 141 -15.84 3.53 -24.03
C GLU A 141 -15.46 4.54 -22.94
N LEU A 142 -14.43 4.23 -22.16
CA LEU A 142 -13.91 5.12 -21.11
C LEU A 142 -12.57 5.75 -21.53
N ALA A 143 -12.64 6.98 -22.07
CA ALA A 143 -11.46 7.76 -22.44
C ALA A 143 -10.92 8.58 -21.24
N ALA A 144 -9.65 9.00 -21.31
CA ALA A 144 -9.07 9.86 -20.27
C ALA A 144 -9.78 11.22 -20.18
N PRO A 145 -10.14 11.69 -18.97
CA PRO A 145 -10.82 12.98 -18.77
C PRO A 145 -9.91 14.20 -18.91
#